data_AF-A0A7S3AUH5-F1
#
_entry.id   AF-A0A7S3AUH5-F1
#
_cell.length_a   1.000
_cell.length_b   1.000
_cell.length_c   1.000
_cell.angle_alpha   90.00
_cell.angle_beta   90.00
_cell.angle_gamma   90.00
#
_symmetry.space_group_name_H-M   'P 1'
#
loop_
_entity.id
_entity.type
_entity.pdbx_description
1 polymer ?
#
loop_
_entity_poly.entity_id
_entity_poly.type
_entity_poly.pdbx_seq_one_letter_code
_entity_poly.pdbx_strand_id
1 'polypeptide(L)'
;NKQATAVTHVVRVLIVLALNTSLVLVLLGHQSPTVVRQSYLRGYPPSVLHQPARCPWSATRKLADHNSSTSFYINRFIAFLEHDIHGTLGYTYTLRDGSLLGAYRHGGLIPGDTDLDAVVLLPLNESVDELLRACTARLHSLGRPFDLQVVGSDPRRWLVMLPWAQPIGSLRPVVADLTVYSSARFLDRHATRAVGQVRDVFSNLCRCPFSHVDAQCFRRAPEYLAQVYGPNFAQPSKRHASQKQIFDY
;
A
#
# COMPACT_ATOMS: atom_id res chain seq x y z
N ASN A 1 -57.02 -16.83 18.66
CA ASN A 1 -56.62 -15.44 18.38
C ASN A 1 -55.26 -14.97 18.93
N LYS A 2 -54.39 -15.82 19.51
CA LYS A 2 -53.03 -15.42 19.93
C LYS A 2 -51.89 -15.89 19.01
N GLN A 3 -52.19 -16.69 17.97
CA GLN A 3 -51.19 -17.21 17.02
C GLN A 3 -50.99 -16.32 15.78
N ALA A 4 -51.93 -15.43 15.44
CA ALA A 4 -51.84 -14.59 14.24
C ALA A 4 -50.86 -13.39 14.42
N THR A 5 -50.62 -12.95 15.65
CA THR A 5 -49.73 -11.82 15.95
C THR A 5 -48.24 -12.17 15.92
N ALA A 6 -47.88 -13.44 16.15
CA ALA A 6 -46.48 -13.88 16.14
C ALA A 6 -45.88 -13.95 14.72
N VAL A 7 -46.68 -14.36 13.73
CA VAL A 7 -46.22 -14.50 12.33
C VAL A 7 -45.91 -13.14 11.69
N THR A 8 -46.65 -12.10 12.07
CA THR A 8 -46.49 -10.75 11.50
C THR A 8 -45.18 -10.06 11.93
N HIS A 9 -44.67 -10.39 13.13
CA HIS A 9 -43.40 -9.84 13.61
C HIS A 9 -42.17 -10.49 12.97
N VAL A 10 -42.21 -11.80 12.69
CA VAL A 10 -41.10 -12.53 12.07
C VAL A 10 -40.88 -12.08 10.61
N VAL A 11 -41.96 -11.81 9.87
CA VAL A 11 -41.88 -11.33 8.48
C VAL A 11 -41.29 -9.92 8.39
N ARG A 12 -41.58 -9.03 9.35
CA ARG A 12 -40.98 -7.67 9.38
C ARG A 12 -39.49 -7.69 9.67
N VAL A 13 -38.99 -8.61 10.52
CA VAL A 13 -37.56 -8.71 10.84
C VAL A 13 -36.76 -9.24 9.64
N LEU A 14 -37.32 -10.20 8.88
CA LEU A 14 -36.66 -10.75 7.69
C LEU A 14 -36.56 -9.74 6.53
N ILE A 15 -37.56 -8.86 6.36
CA ILE A 15 -37.53 -7.82 5.31
C ILE A 15 -36.48 -6.73 5.63
N VAL A 16 -36.28 -6.37 6.90
CA VAL A 16 -35.23 -5.41 7.31
C VAL A 16 -33.82 -6.00 7.13
N LEU A 17 -33.64 -7.30 7.30
CA LEU A 17 -32.36 -7.98 7.06
C LEU A 17 -32.05 -8.17 5.56
N ALA A 18 -33.07 -8.41 4.72
CA ALA A 18 -32.89 -8.54 3.27
C ALA A 18 -32.62 -7.19 2.57
N LEU A 19 -33.19 -6.09 3.07
CA LEU A 19 -32.94 -4.74 2.54
C LEU A 19 -31.57 -4.19 2.97
N ASN A 20 -31.02 -4.61 4.11
CA ASN A 20 -29.67 -4.23 4.52
C ASN A 20 -28.56 -4.98 3.77
N THR A 21 -28.79 -6.23 3.35
CA THR A 21 -27.80 -6.99 2.58
C THR A 21 -27.71 -6.54 1.12
N SER A 22 -28.82 -6.07 0.54
CA SER A 22 -28.84 -5.53 -0.83
C SER A 22 -28.20 -4.13 -0.93
N LEU A 23 -28.22 -3.34 0.15
CA LEU A 23 -27.58 -2.02 0.18
C LEU A 23 -26.05 -2.11 0.34
N VAL A 24 -25.53 -3.21 0.90
CA VAL A 24 -24.08 -3.44 1.05
C VAL A 24 -23.45 -3.95 -0.27
N LEU A 25 -24.21 -4.65 -1.13
CA LEU A 25 -23.66 -5.19 -2.38
C LEU A 25 -23.51 -4.16 -3.53
N VAL A 26 -24.13 -2.98 -3.44
CA VAL A 26 -24.01 -1.93 -4.48
C VAL A 26 -22.85 -0.95 -4.20
N LEU A 27 -22.19 -1.04 -3.05
CA LEU A 27 -21.01 -0.23 -2.71
C LEU A 27 -19.67 -0.82 -3.19
N LEU A 28 -19.70 -1.95 -3.90
CA LEU A 28 -18.50 -2.59 -4.45
C LEU A 28 -18.43 -2.35 -5.96
N GLY A 29 -18.00 -1.16 -6.39
CA GLY A 29 -17.68 -0.98 -7.81
C GLY A 29 -17.39 0.42 -8.32
N HIS A 30 -17.58 1.49 -7.54
CA HIS A 30 -17.15 2.83 -7.92
C HIS A 30 -16.19 3.37 -6.89
N GLN A 31 -14.89 3.40 -7.22
CA GLN A 31 -13.95 4.22 -6.48
C GLN A 31 -14.43 5.67 -6.55
N SER A 32 -14.80 6.21 -5.40
CA SER A 32 -15.45 7.51 -5.28
C SER A 32 -14.51 8.62 -5.74
N PRO A 33 -14.96 9.62 -6.54
CA PRO A 33 -14.14 10.76 -6.98
C PRO A 33 -13.53 11.60 -5.83
N THR A 34 -13.89 11.29 -4.59
CA THR A 34 -13.39 11.88 -3.36
C THR A 34 -11.87 11.74 -3.16
N VAL A 35 -11.25 10.62 -3.57
CA VAL A 35 -9.82 10.37 -3.29
C VAL A 35 -8.92 11.32 -4.08
N VAL A 36 -9.19 11.49 -5.37
CA VAL A 36 -8.45 12.46 -6.21
C VAL A 36 -8.57 13.86 -5.62
N ARG A 37 -9.78 14.22 -5.19
CA ARG A 37 -10.05 15.53 -4.58
C ARG A 37 -9.22 15.75 -3.31
N GLN A 38 -9.01 14.73 -2.49
CA GLN A 38 -8.16 14.83 -1.29
C GLN A 38 -6.67 15.00 -1.60
N SER A 39 -6.13 14.30 -2.61
CA SER A 39 -4.73 14.48 -3.01
C SER A 39 -4.45 15.87 -3.58
N TYR A 40 -5.39 16.46 -4.33
CA TYR A 40 -5.30 17.86 -4.76
C TYR A 40 -5.26 18.83 -3.56
N LEU A 41 -6.03 18.55 -2.50
CA LEU A 41 -6.07 19.40 -1.31
C LEU A 41 -4.78 19.38 -0.50
N ARG A 42 -3.99 18.30 -0.58
CA ARG A 42 -2.71 18.21 0.14
C ARG A 42 -1.55 18.93 -0.53
N GLY A 43 -1.70 19.36 -1.79
CA GLY A 43 -0.66 20.13 -2.47
C GLY A 43 0.50 19.27 -3.01
N TYR A 44 0.19 18.12 -3.62
CA TYR A 44 1.16 17.43 -4.46
C TYR A 44 1.45 18.22 -5.75
N PRO A 45 2.64 18.06 -6.36
CA PRO A 45 2.90 18.56 -7.70
C PRO A 45 1.88 17.99 -8.72
N PRO A 46 1.41 18.79 -9.69
CA PRO A 46 0.40 18.34 -10.67
C PRO A 46 0.77 17.07 -11.43
N SER A 47 2.07 16.79 -11.62
CA SER A 47 2.54 15.61 -12.34
C SER A 47 2.27 14.28 -11.62
N VAL A 48 1.95 14.31 -10.32
CA VAL A 48 1.68 13.12 -9.49
C VAL A 48 0.16 12.88 -9.30
N LEU A 49 -0.66 13.82 -9.76
CA LEU A 49 -2.10 13.81 -9.54
C LEU A 49 -2.82 13.10 -10.70
N HIS A 50 -2.85 11.77 -10.67
CA HIS A 50 -3.64 10.98 -11.61
C HIS A 50 -4.27 9.78 -10.91
N GLN A 51 -5.45 9.36 -11.37
CA GLN A 51 -5.98 8.07 -10.96
C GLN A 51 -5.15 6.96 -11.62
N PRO A 52 -4.50 6.09 -10.85
CA PRO A 52 -3.66 5.05 -11.42
C PRO A 52 -4.53 4.03 -12.16
N ALA A 53 -4.35 3.91 -13.47
CA ALA A 53 -4.89 2.79 -14.25
C ALA A 53 -4.19 1.48 -13.88
N ARG A 54 -4.71 0.31 -14.31
CA ARG A 54 -3.99 -0.96 -14.15
C ARG A 54 -2.62 -0.93 -14.83
N CYS A 55 -1.63 -1.53 -14.19
CA CYS A 55 -0.29 -1.65 -14.76
C CYS A 55 -0.32 -2.54 -16.02
N PRO A 56 0.29 -2.13 -17.14
CA PRO A 56 0.32 -2.95 -18.35
C PRO A 56 0.96 -4.32 -18.14
N TRP A 57 1.91 -4.41 -17.20
CA TRP A 57 2.64 -5.63 -16.88
C TRP A 57 1.91 -6.57 -15.91
N SER A 58 0.76 -6.17 -15.34
CA SER A 58 0.07 -6.96 -14.31
C SER A 58 -1.05 -7.88 -14.82
N ALA A 59 -1.41 -7.79 -16.11
CA ALA A 59 -2.67 -8.33 -16.63
C ALA A 59 -2.81 -9.87 -16.66
N THR A 60 -1.78 -10.65 -16.32
CA THR A 60 -1.75 -12.09 -16.66
C THR A 60 -1.34 -13.03 -15.52
N ARG A 61 -1.26 -12.55 -14.28
CA ARG A 61 -0.57 -13.31 -13.22
C ARG A 61 -1.54 -13.95 -12.25
N LYS A 62 -1.34 -15.27 -12.02
CA LYS A 62 -2.00 -15.99 -10.94
C LYS A 62 -1.56 -15.40 -9.61
N LEU A 63 -2.53 -15.07 -8.77
CA LEU A 63 -2.28 -14.67 -7.39
C LEU A 63 -1.65 -15.87 -6.67
N ALA A 64 -0.55 -15.62 -5.98
CA ALA A 64 0.03 -16.61 -5.11
C ALA A 64 -0.90 -16.83 -3.91
N ASP A 65 -1.45 -18.02 -3.80
CA ASP A 65 -2.32 -18.38 -2.68
C ASP A 65 -1.43 -18.78 -1.50
N HIS A 66 -1.34 -17.88 -0.52
CA HIS A 66 -0.48 -18.09 0.63
C HIS A 66 -1.31 -17.99 1.91
N ASN A 67 -1.83 -19.13 2.37
CA ASN A 67 -2.46 -19.28 3.69
C ASN A 67 -1.41 -19.35 4.81
N SER A 68 -0.48 -18.40 4.85
CA SER A 68 0.52 -18.29 5.93
C SER A 68 0.16 -17.16 6.89
N SER A 69 0.61 -17.27 8.14
CA SER A 69 0.51 -16.16 9.12
C SER A 69 1.22 -14.90 8.62
N THR A 70 2.34 -15.03 7.90
CA THR A 70 3.03 -13.93 7.25
C THR A 70 2.13 -13.21 6.26
N SER A 71 1.48 -13.96 5.38
CA SER A 71 0.56 -13.43 4.37
C SER A 71 -0.63 -12.70 5.00
N PHE A 72 -1.14 -13.18 6.13
CA PHE A 72 -2.18 -12.47 6.89
C PHE A 72 -1.74 -11.07 7.29
N TYR A 73 -0.56 -10.92 7.90
CA TYR A 73 -0.06 -9.60 8.33
C TYR A 73 0.27 -8.70 7.14
N ILE A 74 0.92 -9.24 6.11
CA ILE A 74 1.25 -8.50 4.89
C ILE A 74 -0.01 -7.98 4.18
N ASN A 75 -1.05 -8.80 4.09
CA ASN A 75 -2.34 -8.37 3.52
C ASN A 75 -2.94 -7.22 4.30
N ARG A 76 -2.84 -7.25 5.64
CA ARG A 76 -3.30 -6.13 6.47
C ARG A 76 -2.44 -4.88 6.31
N PHE A 77 -1.13 -5.02 6.12
CA PHE A 77 -0.26 -3.87 5.82
C PHE A 77 -0.62 -3.22 4.49
N ILE A 78 -0.79 -4.00 3.43
CA ILE A 78 -1.19 -3.45 2.12
C ILE A 78 -2.59 -2.82 2.22
N ALA A 79 -3.54 -3.47 2.90
CA ALA A 79 -4.86 -2.89 3.10
C ALA A 79 -4.78 -1.55 3.84
N PHE A 80 -3.89 -1.41 4.82
CA PHE A 80 -3.65 -0.14 5.51
C PHE A 80 -3.02 0.91 4.59
N LEU A 81 -2.02 0.55 3.78
CA LEU A 81 -1.45 1.47 2.78
C LEU A 81 -2.53 1.95 1.80
N GLU A 82 -3.38 1.04 1.35
CA GLU A 82 -4.38 1.33 0.34
C GLU A 82 -5.58 2.12 0.89
N HIS A 83 -6.23 1.62 1.92
CA HIS A 83 -7.46 2.23 2.43
C HIS A 83 -7.18 3.41 3.36
N ASP A 84 -6.14 3.31 4.19
CA ASP A 84 -5.91 4.28 5.25
C ASP A 84 -4.90 5.35 4.84
N ILE A 85 -3.71 4.97 4.36
CA ILE A 85 -2.70 5.94 3.90
C ILE A 85 -3.19 6.65 2.64
N HIS A 86 -3.60 5.90 1.62
CA HIS A 86 -4.08 6.50 0.37
C HIS A 86 -5.54 6.94 0.43
N GLY A 87 -6.46 6.01 0.68
CA GLY A 87 -7.89 6.31 0.57
C GLY A 87 -8.44 7.29 1.61
N THR A 88 -7.93 7.24 2.84
CA THR A 88 -8.46 8.05 3.96
C THR A 88 -7.60 9.27 4.23
N LEU A 89 -6.29 9.09 4.33
CA LEU A 89 -5.36 10.16 4.62
C LEU A 89 -4.96 10.92 3.36
N GLY A 90 -5.12 10.37 2.15
CA GLY A 90 -4.81 11.06 0.90
C GLY A 90 -3.33 11.11 0.54
N TYR A 91 -2.48 10.29 1.20
CA TYR A 91 -1.07 10.18 0.86
C TYR A 91 -0.85 9.20 -0.29
N THR A 92 0.06 9.52 -1.18
CA THR A 92 0.44 8.63 -2.28
C THR A 92 1.56 7.69 -1.85
N TYR A 93 1.49 6.42 -2.27
CA TYR A 93 2.55 5.45 -2.00
C TYR A 93 2.85 4.61 -3.25
N THR A 94 3.94 3.85 -3.22
CA THR A 94 4.21 2.78 -4.18
C THR A 94 4.98 1.65 -3.51
N LEU A 95 4.76 0.42 -3.96
CA LEU A 95 5.66 -0.70 -3.64
C LEU A 95 7.05 -0.45 -4.24
N ARG A 96 8.08 -0.96 -3.56
CA ARG A 96 9.48 -0.93 -4.01
C ARG A 96 10.14 -2.30 -3.79
N ASP A 97 11.37 -2.42 -4.29
CA ASP A 97 12.29 -3.53 -4.01
C ASP A 97 11.68 -4.94 -4.03
N GLY A 98 11.83 -5.72 -2.96
CA GLY A 98 11.40 -7.13 -2.91
C GLY A 98 9.89 -7.27 -3.09
N SER A 99 9.14 -6.34 -2.49
CA SER A 99 7.68 -6.28 -2.62
C SER A 99 7.24 -5.97 -4.05
N LEU A 100 7.83 -4.98 -4.70
CA LEU A 100 7.53 -4.70 -6.11
C LEU A 100 7.93 -5.87 -7.02
N LEU A 101 9.05 -6.54 -6.73
CA LEU A 101 9.49 -7.71 -7.47
C LEU A 101 8.50 -8.88 -7.32
N GLY A 102 7.99 -9.12 -6.12
CA GLY A 102 6.97 -10.13 -5.86
C GLY A 102 5.64 -9.78 -6.54
N ALA A 103 5.21 -8.52 -6.45
CA ALA A 103 4.05 -7.99 -7.19
C ALA A 103 4.19 -8.26 -8.69
N TYR A 104 5.37 -7.95 -9.24
CA TYR A 104 5.69 -8.21 -10.62
C TYR A 104 5.67 -9.69 -10.92
N ARG A 105 6.38 -10.55 -10.18
CA ARG A 105 6.56 -11.97 -10.53
C ARG A 105 5.29 -12.80 -10.42
N HIS A 106 4.55 -12.65 -9.33
CA HIS A 106 3.44 -13.53 -8.99
C HIS A 106 2.35 -12.81 -8.19
N GLY A 107 2.31 -11.48 -8.24
CA GLY A 107 1.24 -10.69 -7.62
C GLY A 107 1.15 -10.88 -6.11
N GLY A 108 2.27 -10.90 -5.38
CA GLY A 108 2.28 -11.07 -3.92
C GLY A 108 3.69 -11.04 -3.34
N LEU A 109 3.87 -11.44 -2.08
CA LEU A 109 5.18 -11.51 -1.44
C LEU A 109 6.02 -12.67 -2.00
N ILE A 110 7.33 -12.48 -2.15
CA ILE A 110 8.25 -13.54 -2.60
C ILE A 110 8.21 -14.68 -1.55
N PRO A 111 8.11 -15.96 -1.96
CA PRO A 111 8.16 -17.06 -1.01
C PRO A 111 9.43 -17.03 -0.15
N GLY A 112 9.25 -16.94 1.18
CA GLY A 112 10.33 -16.85 2.15
C GLY A 112 10.69 -15.43 2.62
N ASP A 113 10.21 -14.38 1.94
CA ASP A 113 10.28 -13.01 2.47
C ASP A 113 9.39 -12.88 3.72
N THR A 114 9.76 -11.94 4.58
CA THR A 114 9.06 -11.66 5.84
C THR A 114 8.69 -10.19 6.00
N ASP A 115 8.98 -9.36 5.02
CA ASP A 115 8.89 -7.92 5.07
C ASP A 115 8.19 -7.31 3.85
N LEU A 116 7.62 -6.12 4.04
CA LEU A 116 7.01 -5.34 2.99
C LEU A 116 7.78 -4.04 2.80
N ASP A 117 8.15 -3.74 1.56
CA ASP A 117 8.83 -2.51 1.19
C ASP A 117 7.90 -1.56 0.42
N ALA A 118 7.74 -0.34 0.91
CA ALA A 118 7.02 0.71 0.20
C ALA A 118 7.65 2.09 0.38
N VAL A 119 7.26 3.02 -0.50
CA VAL A 119 7.62 4.43 -0.41
C VAL A 119 6.37 5.26 -0.28
N VAL A 120 6.32 6.17 0.69
CA VAL A 120 5.26 7.17 0.86
C VAL A 120 5.78 8.53 0.42
N LEU A 121 5.05 9.21 -0.45
CA LEU A 121 5.38 10.56 -0.90
C LEU A 121 4.68 11.58 -0.01
N LEU A 122 5.43 12.48 0.62
CA LEU A 122 4.87 13.63 1.32
C LEU A 122 4.51 14.75 0.34
N PRO A 123 3.37 15.43 0.55
CA PRO A 123 3.03 16.66 -0.16
C PRO A 123 4.05 17.79 0.08
N LEU A 124 3.97 18.87 -0.70
CA LEU A 124 4.98 19.93 -0.73
C LEU A 124 5.20 20.61 0.62
N ASN A 125 4.14 20.77 1.40
CA ASN A 125 4.14 21.53 2.65
C ASN A 125 4.04 20.63 3.89
N GLU A 126 4.33 19.34 3.74
CA GLU A 126 4.18 18.39 4.82
C GLU A 126 5.49 17.75 5.25
N SER A 127 5.54 17.46 6.54
CA SER A 127 6.67 16.86 7.25
C SER A 127 6.41 15.40 7.59
N VAL A 128 7.47 14.66 7.90
CA VAL A 128 7.32 13.29 8.39
C VAL A 128 6.57 13.26 9.73
N ASP A 129 6.72 14.29 10.57
CA ASP A 129 6.01 14.35 11.86
C ASP A 129 4.48 14.48 11.67
N GLU A 130 4.02 15.17 10.64
CA GLU A 130 2.60 15.25 10.28
C GLU A 130 2.07 13.91 9.78
N LEU A 131 2.82 13.23 8.90
CA LEU A 131 2.51 11.87 8.50
C LEU A 131 2.44 10.94 9.70
N LEU A 132 3.44 10.97 10.58
CA LEU A 132 3.50 10.12 11.77
C LEU A 132 2.31 10.35 12.69
N ARG A 133 1.97 11.62 12.97
CA ARG A 133 0.80 11.95 13.79
C ARG A 133 -0.50 11.43 13.16
N ALA A 134 -0.69 11.64 11.86
CA ALA A 134 -1.87 11.19 11.14
C ALA A 134 -2.00 9.65 11.14
N CYS A 135 -0.92 8.95 10.82
CA CYS A 135 -0.86 7.48 10.86
C CYS A 135 -1.13 6.94 12.26
N THR A 136 -0.52 7.53 13.29
CA THR A 136 -0.71 7.12 14.69
C THR A 136 -2.15 7.29 15.13
N ALA A 137 -2.76 8.45 14.85
CA ALA A 137 -4.16 8.69 15.16
C ALA A 137 -5.08 7.70 14.42
N ARG A 138 -4.77 7.39 13.15
CA ARG A 138 -5.53 6.41 12.37
C ARG A 138 -5.40 5.00 12.95
N LEU A 139 -4.18 4.54 13.24
CA LEU A 139 -3.94 3.25 13.88
C LEU A 139 -4.66 3.14 15.22
N HIS A 140 -4.66 4.19 16.04
CA HIS A 140 -5.43 4.26 17.28
C HIS A 140 -6.93 4.08 17.03
N SER A 141 -7.49 4.76 16.02
CA SER A 141 -8.91 4.61 15.65
C SER A 141 -9.29 3.20 15.19
N LEU A 142 -8.31 2.43 14.70
CA LEU A 142 -8.47 1.04 14.26
C LEU A 142 -8.22 0.02 15.38
N GLY A 143 -8.02 0.47 16.63
CA GLY A 143 -7.72 -0.41 17.76
C GLY A 143 -6.25 -0.88 17.81
N ARG A 144 -5.32 -0.07 17.27
CA ARG A 144 -3.87 -0.32 17.25
C ARG A 144 -3.49 -1.68 16.64
N PRO A 145 -3.83 -1.93 15.36
CA PRO A 145 -3.47 -3.19 14.70
C PRO A 145 -1.95 -3.35 14.55
N PHE A 146 -1.22 -2.24 14.56
CA PHE A 146 0.22 -2.18 14.36
C PHE A 146 0.85 -1.13 15.28
N ASP A 147 2.10 -1.38 15.65
CA ASP A 147 3.02 -0.36 16.15
C ASP A 147 3.72 0.32 14.99
N LEU A 148 3.84 1.64 15.10
CA LEU A 148 4.54 2.47 14.14
C LEU A 148 5.79 3.02 14.83
N GLN A 149 6.96 2.68 14.30
CA GLN A 149 8.24 3.15 14.82
C GLN A 149 8.96 3.98 13.77
N VAL A 150 9.65 5.03 14.20
CA VAL A 150 10.55 5.79 13.33
C VAL A 150 11.96 5.22 13.50
N VAL A 151 12.57 4.80 12.40
CA VAL A 151 13.92 4.24 12.39
C VAL A 151 14.82 5.12 11.53
N GLY A 152 16.05 5.34 12.01
CA GLY A 152 17.08 6.11 11.33
C GLY A 152 17.18 7.59 11.75
N SER A 153 18.38 8.14 11.58
CA SER A 153 18.69 9.58 11.77
C SER A 153 18.83 10.34 10.44
N ASP A 154 18.68 9.65 9.30
CA ASP A 154 18.76 10.21 7.95
C ASP A 154 17.56 11.14 7.68
N PRO A 155 17.72 12.21 6.86
CA PRO A 155 16.58 12.99 6.35
C PRO A 155 15.46 12.16 5.70
N ARG A 156 15.75 10.92 5.28
CA ARG A 156 14.77 9.88 4.96
C ARG A 156 14.47 9.08 6.22
N ARG A 157 13.33 9.38 6.82
CA ARG A 157 12.84 8.61 7.95
C ARG A 157 12.17 7.34 7.43
N TRP A 158 12.50 6.25 8.09
CA TRP A 158 11.88 4.95 7.86
C TRP A 158 10.76 4.80 8.88
N LEU A 159 9.59 4.39 8.42
CA LEU A 159 8.55 3.93 9.32
C LEU A 159 8.52 2.42 9.28
N VAL A 160 8.70 1.79 10.42
CA VAL A 160 8.57 0.35 10.56
C VAL A 160 7.23 0.06 11.21
N MET A 161 6.41 -0.74 10.52
CA MET A 161 5.16 -1.25 11.08
C MET A 161 5.35 -2.67 11.61
N LEU A 162 5.00 -2.88 12.88
CA LEU A 162 5.08 -4.17 13.56
C LEU A 162 3.68 -4.59 14.01
N PRO A 163 3.26 -5.86 13.88
CA PRO A 163 1.98 -6.28 14.43
C PRO A 163 1.96 -6.15 15.96
N TRP A 164 0.95 -5.45 16.49
CA TRP A 164 0.85 -5.10 17.92
C TRP A 164 0.91 -6.32 18.85
N ALA A 165 0.35 -7.45 18.42
CA ALA A 165 0.25 -8.68 19.20
C ALA A 165 0.89 -9.87 18.48
N GLN A 166 2.16 -9.75 18.09
CA GLN A 166 2.91 -10.95 17.71
C GLN A 166 3.18 -11.83 18.94
N PRO A 167 3.02 -13.17 18.85
CA PRO A 167 3.39 -14.06 19.93
C PRO A 167 4.86 -13.85 20.31
N ILE A 168 5.11 -13.68 21.62
CA ILE A 168 6.47 -13.71 22.17
C ILE A 168 7.10 -15.05 21.76
N GLY A 169 8.20 -15.02 20.99
CA GLY A 169 8.88 -16.21 20.46
C GLY A 169 8.74 -16.44 18.95
N SER A 170 8.01 -15.59 18.23
CA SER A 170 8.13 -15.47 16.77
C SER A 170 9.58 -15.17 16.37
N LEU A 171 10.23 -16.10 15.64
CA LEU A 171 11.65 -15.99 15.28
C LEU A 171 11.96 -14.82 14.32
N ARG A 172 10.96 -14.29 13.62
CA ARG A 172 11.09 -13.14 12.70
C ARG A 172 9.80 -12.33 12.70
N PRO A 173 9.80 -11.09 13.23
CA PRO A 173 8.63 -10.23 13.11
C PRO A 173 8.35 -9.95 11.64
N VAL A 174 7.07 -9.95 11.27
CA VAL A 174 6.66 -9.46 9.96
C VAL A 174 6.72 -7.95 10.03
N VAL A 175 7.51 -7.32 9.17
CA VAL A 175 7.71 -5.86 9.18
C VAL A 175 7.21 -5.23 7.89
N ALA A 176 6.76 -3.98 7.95
CA ALA A 176 6.63 -3.16 6.75
C ALA A 176 7.55 -1.94 6.89
N ASP A 177 8.51 -1.85 5.99
CA ASP A 177 9.47 -0.77 5.86
C ASP A 177 8.95 0.27 4.87
N LEU A 178 8.60 1.43 5.40
CA LEU A 178 8.11 2.55 4.63
C LEU A 178 9.19 3.63 4.56
N THR A 179 9.75 3.82 3.37
CA THR A 179 10.62 4.97 3.10
C THR A 179 9.75 6.21 2.86
N VAL A 180 10.00 7.29 3.59
CA VAL A 180 9.27 8.55 3.38
C VAL A 180 10.07 9.51 2.51
N TYR A 181 9.45 10.01 1.43
CA TYR A 181 10.08 10.89 0.46
C TYR A 181 9.34 12.22 0.36
N SER A 182 10.03 13.35 0.47
CA SER A 182 9.39 14.67 0.32
C SER A 182 9.29 15.10 -1.15
N SER A 183 8.07 15.39 -1.62
CA SER A 183 7.86 15.92 -2.97
C SER A 183 8.42 17.33 -3.16
N ALA A 184 8.73 18.07 -2.08
CA ALA A 184 9.40 19.37 -2.17
C ALA A 184 10.74 19.27 -2.91
N ARG A 185 11.41 18.11 -2.84
CA ARG A 185 12.65 17.85 -3.59
C ARG A 185 12.45 17.91 -5.10
N PHE A 186 11.24 17.69 -5.62
CA PHE A 186 10.96 17.76 -7.06
C PHE A 186 11.02 19.18 -7.61
N LEU A 187 10.96 20.20 -6.75
CA LEU A 187 11.04 21.61 -7.12
C LEU A 187 12.49 22.13 -7.15
N ASP A 188 13.45 21.36 -6.65
CA ASP A 188 14.86 21.73 -6.68
C ASP A 188 15.38 21.71 -8.12
N ARG A 189 15.89 22.84 -8.61
CA ARG A 189 16.47 22.95 -9.96
C ARG A 189 17.81 22.21 -10.08
N HIS A 190 18.45 21.93 -8.95
CA HIS A 190 19.67 21.14 -8.84
C HIS A 190 19.39 19.70 -8.39
N ALA A 191 18.12 19.28 -8.44
CA ALA A 191 17.70 17.93 -8.15
C ALA A 191 18.60 16.90 -8.85
N THR A 192 19.12 15.96 -8.06
CA THR A 192 19.98 14.89 -8.59
C THR A 192 19.19 14.00 -9.54
N ARG A 193 19.90 13.19 -10.33
CA ARG A 193 19.29 12.16 -11.19
C ARG A 193 18.32 11.26 -10.40
N ALA A 194 18.63 10.96 -9.13
CA ALA A 194 17.79 10.14 -8.27
C ALA A 194 16.44 10.80 -7.96
N VAL A 195 16.42 12.08 -7.63
CA VAL A 195 15.18 12.85 -7.43
C VAL A 195 14.32 12.81 -8.70
N GLY A 196 14.95 12.95 -9.88
CA GLY A 196 14.26 12.82 -11.17
C GLY A 196 13.61 11.45 -11.38
N GLN A 197 14.28 10.37 -10.95
CA GLN A 197 13.74 9.01 -11.02
C GLN A 197 12.56 8.80 -10.06
N VAL A 198 12.64 9.31 -8.83
CA VAL A 198 11.52 9.24 -7.87
C VAL A 198 10.32 10.02 -8.41
N ARG A 199 10.54 11.20 -8.99
CA ARG A 199 9.46 11.96 -9.65
C ARG A 199 8.83 11.17 -10.79
N ASP A 200 9.63 10.50 -11.62
CA ASP A 200 9.11 9.66 -12.72
C ASP A 200 8.27 8.48 -12.21
N VAL A 201 8.71 7.82 -11.14
CA VAL A 201 7.95 6.75 -10.46
C VAL A 201 6.57 7.25 -10.04
N PHE A 202 6.52 8.36 -9.29
CA PHE A 202 5.25 8.90 -8.78
C PHE A 202 4.38 9.54 -9.86
N SER A 203 4.95 9.98 -10.98
CA SER A 203 4.17 10.50 -12.13
C SER A 203 3.62 9.37 -13.03
N ASN A 204 4.03 8.12 -12.80
CA ASN A 204 3.63 6.97 -13.61
C ASN A 204 3.02 5.84 -12.76
N LEU A 205 2.38 6.18 -11.64
CA LEU A 205 1.70 5.20 -10.80
C LEU A 205 0.61 4.45 -11.57
N CYS A 206 0.47 3.17 -11.23
CA CYS A 206 -0.52 2.26 -11.75
C CYS A 206 -0.93 1.25 -10.67
N ARG A 207 -2.02 0.50 -10.90
CA ARG A 207 -2.54 -0.52 -10.00
C ARG A 207 -2.00 -1.90 -10.36
N CYS A 208 -1.47 -2.60 -9.37
CA CYS A 208 -0.96 -3.96 -9.49
C CYS A 208 -1.65 -4.86 -8.46
N PRO A 209 -1.92 -6.13 -8.79
CA PRO A 209 -2.36 -7.10 -7.80
C PRO A 209 -1.22 -7.38 -6.82
N PHE A 210 -1.53 -7.39 -5.54
CA PHE A 210 -0.63 -7.82 -4.50
C PHE A 210 -1.41 -8.63 -3.47
N SER A 211 -1.26 -9.94 -3.52
CA SER A 211 -2.09 -10.90 -2.80
C SER A 211 -3.57 -10.67 -3.13
N HIS A 212 -4.44 -10.48 -2.14
CA HIS A 212 -5.88 -10.31 -2.37
C HIS A 212 -6.35 -8.85 -2.55
N VAL A 213 -5.41 -7.91 -2.67
CA VAL A 213 -5.71 -6.48 -2.76
C VAL A 213 -4.93 -5.84 -3.91
N ASP A 214 -5.46 -4.76 -4.47
CA ASP A 214 -4.72 -3.95 -5.42
C ASP A 214 -3.81 -2.97 -4.66
N ALA A 215 -2.55 -2.89 -5.05
CA ALA A 215 -1.58 -1.96 -4.51
C ALA A 215 -1.20 -0.89 -5.56
N GLN A 216 -0.58 0.20 -5.09
CA GLN A 216 0.08 1.15 -5.97
C GLN A 216 1.48 0.65 -6.35
N CYS A 217 1.69 0.52 -7.65
CA CYS A 217 2.98 0.29 -8.27
C CYS A 217 3.23 1.39 -9.33
N PHE A 218 4.21 1.22 -10.21
CA PHE A 218 4.45 2.15 -11.33
C PHE A 218 4.65 1.44 -12.66
N ARG A 219 4.30 2.15 -13.74
CA ARG A 219 4.25 1.61 -15.10
C ARG A 219 5.59 1.07 -15.57
N ARG A 220 6.67 1.73 -15.16
CA ARG A 220 8.07 1.40 -15.49
C ARG A 220 8.76 0.50 -14.48
N ALA A 221 7.98 -0.27 -13.70
CA ALA A 221 8.52 -1.25 -12.76
C ALA A 221 9.48 -2.26 -13.43
N PRO A 222 9.24 -2.77 -14.65
CA PRO A 222 10.18 -3.70 -15.29
C PRO A 222 11.57 -3.11 -15.49
N GLU A 223 11.68 -1.85 -15.93
CA GLU A 223 12.94 -1.16 -16.15
C GLU A 223 13.67 -0.89 -14.83
N TYR A 224 12.92 -0.50 -13.80
CA TYR A 224 13.45 -0.36 -12.44
C TYR A 224 14.02 -1.67 -11.92
N LEU A 225 13.23 -2.75 -11.99
CA LEU A 225 13.63 -4.05 -11.48
C LEU A 225 14.81 -4.62 -12.28
N ALA A 226 14.89 -4.37 -13.59
CA ALA A 226 16.05 -4.72 -14.40
C ALA A 226 17.32 -3.95 -13.99
N GLN A 227 17.18 -2.68 -13.60
CA GLN A 227 18.30 -1.88 -13.09
C GLN A 227 18.80 -2.39 -11.73
N VAL A 228 17.89 -2.77 -10.83
CA VAL A 228 18.23 -3.19 -9.45
C VAL A 228 18.68 -4.65 -9.38
N TYR A 229 18.00 -5.55 -10.08
CA TYR A 229 18.20 -7.01 -9.99
C TYR A 229 18.83 -7.64 -11.25
N GLY A 230 19.08 -6.84 -12.29
CA GLY A 230 19.61 -7.30 -13.58
C GLY A 230 18.52 -7.72 -14.57
N PRO A 231 18.88 -7.94 -15.86
CA PRO A 231 17.91 -8.19 -16.93
C PRO A 231 17.06 -9.46 -16.73
N ASN A 232 17.55 -10.43 -15.94
CA ASN A 232 16.85 -11.68 -15.65
C ASN A 232 16.03 -11.62 -14.35
N PHE A 233 15.71 -10.44 -13.82
CA PHE A 233 14.96 -10.28 -12.57
C PHE A 233 13.61 -11.01 -12.58
N ALA A 234 13.00 -11.29 -13.73
CA ALA A 234 11.75 -12.04 -13.78
C ALA A 234 11.91 -13.51 -13.37
N GLN A 235 13.12 -14.07 -13.48
CA GLN A 235 13.41 -15.47 -13.17
C GLN A 235 13.82 -15.63 -11.70
N PRO A 236 13.41 -16.71 -11.01
CA PRO A 236 13.97 -17.06 -9.71
C PRO A 236 15.48 -17.26 -9.84
N SER A 237 16.28 -16.51 -9.10
CA SER A 237 17.73 -16.71 -9.02
C SER A 237 18.11 -17.18 -7.62
N LYS A 238 19.18 -17.99 -7.52
CA LYS A 238 19.72 -18.44 -6.23
C LYS A 238 20.50 -17.36 -5.48
N ARG A 239 20.74 -16.19 -6.08
CA ARG A 239 21.55 -15.11 -5.49
C ARG A 239 20.67 -13.94 -5.10
N HIS A 240 20.72 -13.57 -3.82
CA HIS A 240 20.34 -12.24 -3.36
C HIS A 240 21.37 -11.24 -3.93
N ALA A 241 20.95 -10.38 -4.85
CA ALA A 241 21.83 -9.33 -5.36
C ALA A 241 22.07 -8.28 -4.25
N SER A 242 23.30 -7.78 -4.11
CA SER A 242 23.60 -6.62 -3.27
C SER A 242 22.96 -5.37 -3.88
N GLN A 243 21.99 -4.77 -3.19
CA GLN A 243 21.12 -3.72 -3.74
C GLN A 243 21.76 -2.32 -3.59
N LYS A 244 21.83 -1.57 -4.70
CA LYS A 244 21.84 -0.10 -4.70
C LYS A 244 20.46 0.33 -5.21
N GLN A 245 19.59 0.85 -4.35
CA GLN A 245 18.19 1.12 -4.68
C GLN A 245 18.02 2.58 -5.13
N ILE A 246 17.03 2.89 -5.99
CA ILE A 246 16.80 4.27 -6.46
C ILE A 246 16.40 5.19 -5.30
N PHE A 247 15.74 4.64 -4.28
CA PHE A 247 15.33 5.38 -3.09
C PHE A 247 16.49 5.59 -2.10
N ASP A 248 17.66 5.00 -2.37
CA ASP A 248 18.87 5.14 -1.54
C ASP A 248 19.71 6.38 -1.89
N TYR A 249 19.30 7.20 -2.87
CA TYR A 249 19.97 8.44 -3.30
C TYR A 249 19.13 9.71 -3.09
#